data_AF-A0ABD0PWV8-F1
#
_entry.id   AF-A0ABD0PWV8-F1
#
_cell.length_a   1.000
_cell.length_b   1.000
_cell.length_c   1.000
_cell.angle_alpha   90.00
_cell.angle_beta   90.00
_cell.angle_gamma   90.00
#
_symmetry.space_group_name_H-M   'P 1'
#
loop_
_entity.id
_entity.type
_entity.pdbx_description
1 polymer ?
#
loop_
_entity_poly.entity_id
_entity_poly.type
_entity_poly.pdbx_seq_one_letter_code
_entity_poly.pdbx_strand_id
1 'polypeptide(L)' 'DRLALLQVRSILQHLGLDSTCDDSIIVKEVCGAVSRRAAQLCGAGMAAVVDKIRENRGLDRLDITVGVDGTLYKLHPQ' A
#
# COMPACT_ATOMS: atom_id res chain seq x y z
N ASP A 1 2.23 16.02 -13.94
CA ASP A 1 1.12 15.26 -13.32
C ASP A 1 -0.05 16.13 -12.82
N ARG A 2 -0.37 17.23 -13.54
CA ARG A 2 -1.37 18.22 -13.10
C ARG A 2 -2.81 17.65 -13.08
N LEU A 3 -3.09 16.68 -13.96
CA LEU A 3 -4.37 15.96 -14.03
C LEU A 3 -4.62 15.11 -12.77
N ALA A 4 -3.60 14.41 -12.26
CA ALA A 4 -3.74 13.60 -11.05
C ALA A 4 -4.05 14.46 -9.82
N LEU A 5 -3.44 15.64 -9.70
CA LEU A 5 -3.71 16.56 -8.58
C LEU A 5 -5.11 17.18 -8.66
N LEU A 6 -5.63 17.44 -9.86
CA LEU A 6 -7.02 17.88 -10.03
C LEU A 6 -8.02 16.80 -9.61
N GLN A 7 -7.71 15.53 -9.88
CA GLN A 7 -8.53 14.41 -9.41
C GLN A 7 -8.48 14.28 -7.89
N VAL A 8 -7.29 14.37 -7.26
CA VAL A 8 -7.16 14.35 -5.80
C VAL A 8 -7.97 15.48 -5.17
N ARG A 9 -7.85 16.70 -5.69
CA ARG A 9 -8.64 17.85 -5.22
C ARG A 9 -10.14 17.60 -5.36
N SER A 10 -10.57 17.04 -6.49
CA SER A 10 -11.97 16.70 -6.71
C SER A 10 -12.47 15.69 -5.67
N ILE A 11 -11.70 14.65 -5.37
CA ILE A 11 -12.04 13.66 -4.33
C ILE A 11 -12.15 14.36 -2.96
N LEU A 12 -11.19 15.21 -2.60
CA LEU A 12 -11.22 15.95 -1.33
C LEU A 12 -12.47 16.84 -1.22
N GLN A 13 -12.83 17.56 -2.29
CA GLN A 13 -14.04 18.38 -2.33
C GLN A 13 -15.33 17.54 -2.22
N HIS A 14 -15.39 16.37 -2.86
CA HIS A 14 -16.53 15.44 -2.72
C HIS A 14 -16.66 14.90 -1.29
N LEU A 15 -15.56 14.84 -0.54
CA LEU A 15 -15.54 14.49 0.89
C LEU A 15 -15.86 15.69 1.79
N GLY A 16 -16.19 16.86 1.23
CA GLY A 16 -16.51 18.07 1.99
C GLY A 16 -15.30 18.87 2.47
N LEU A 17 -14.10 18.58 1.95
CA LEU A 17 -12.86 19.28 2.30
C LEU A 17 -12.58 20.37 1.26
N ASP A 18 -12.75 21.64 1.67
CA ASP A 18 -12.33 22.77 0.86
C ASP A 18 -10.79 22.84 0.84
N SER A 19 -10.22 22.40 -0.29
CA SER A 19 -8.78 22.15 -0.43
C SER A 19 -8.20 22.93 -1.60
N THR A 20 -6.97 23.39 -1.40
CA THR A 20 -6.16 24.01 -2.43
C THR A 20 -5.40 22.96 -3.25
N CYS A 21 -4.68 23.41 -4.28
CA CYS A 21 -3.80 22.54 -5.05
C CYS A 21 -2.64 22.02 -4.18
N ASP A 22 -2.13 22.84 -3.25
CA ASP A 22 -1.01 22.46 -2.39
C ASP A 22 -1.43 21.45 -1.33
N ASP A 23 -2.63 21.62 -0.76
CA ASP A 23 -3.21 20.62 0.16
C ASP A 23 -3.32 19.25 -0.51
N SER A 24 -3.70 19.23 -1.79
CA SER A 24 -3.83 17.98 -2.57
C SER A 24 -2.48 17.26 -2.75
N ILE A 25 -1.38 18.01 -2.85
CA ILE A 25 -0.02 17.43 -2.90
C ILE A 25 0.30 16.81 -1.55
N ILE A 26 0.09 17.54 -0.45
CA ILE A 26 0.40 17.07 0.90
C ILE A 26 -0.40 15.81 1.21
N VAL A 27 -1.70 15.79 0.93
CA VAL A 27 -2.55 14.62 1.16
C VAL A 27 -2.05 13.41 0.37
N LYS A 28 -1.69 13.60 -0.92
CA LYS A 28 -1.16 12.51 -1.75
C LYS A 28 0.12 11.92 -1.15
N GLU A 29 1.04 12.77 -0.69
CA GLU A 29 2.30 12.34 -0.05
C GLU A 29 2.04 11.58 1.27
N VAL A 30 1.14 12.08 2.11
CA VAL A 30 0.75 11.42 3.36
C VAL A 30 0.13 10.05 3.09
N CYS A 31 -0.82 9.96 2.16
CA CYS A 31 -1.44 8.69 1.78
C CYS A 31 -0.41 7.70 1.24
N GLY A 32 0.52 8.15 0.38
CA GLY A 32 1.61 7.32 -0.14
C GLY A 32 2.57 6.83 0.94
N ALA A 33 2.92 7.68 1.90
CA ALA A 33 3.77 7.30 3.02
C ALA A 33 3.09 6.25 3.93
N VAL A 34 1.80 6.43 4.24
CA VAL A 34 1.03 5.52 5.07
C VAL A 34 0.86 4.16 4.39
N SER A 35 0.46 4.13 3.12
CA SER A 35 0.23 2.89 2.39
C SER A 35 1.52 2.13 2.14
N ARG A 36 2.61 2.82 1.78
CA ARG A 36 3.94 2.21 1.64
C ARG A 36 4.40 1.54 2.93
N ARG A 37 4.28 2.23 4.07
CA ARG A 37 4.63 1.66 5.37
C ARG A 37 3.77 0.43 5.68
N ALA A 38 2.46 0.49 5.40
CA ALA A 38 1.57 -0.64 5.61
C ALA A 38 1.99 -1.86 4.77
N ALA A 39 2.34 -1.64 3.50
CA ALA A 39 2.83 -2.70 2.62
C ALA A 39 4.16 -3.29 3.10
N GLN A 40 5.10 -2.47 3.55
CA GLN A 40 6.39 -2.92 4.10
C GLN A 40 6.23 -3.74 5.38
N LEU A 41 5.38 -3.29 6.31
CA LEU A 41 5.09 -4.04 7.54
C LEU A 41 4.40 -5.37 7.23
N CYS A 42 3.46 -5.39 6.28
CA CYS A 42 2.82 -6.61 5.80
C CYS A 42 3.85 -7.58 5.19
N GLY A 43 4.74 -7.07 4.33
CA GLY A 43 5.84 -7.83 3.74
C GLY A 43 6.80 -8.41 4.77
N ALA A 44 7.17 -7.64 5.80
CA ALA A 44 8.02 -8.12 6.89
C ALA A 44 7.37 -9.26 7.69
N GLY A 45 6.07 -9.15 7.99
CA GLY A 45 5.31 -10.22 8.62
C GLY A 45 5.26 -11.48 7.76
N MET A 46 5.03 -11.33 6.45
CA MET A 46 5.07 -12.49 5.53
C MET A 46 6.46 -13.10 5.41
N ALA A 47 7.52 -12.29 5.33
CA ALA A 47 8.89 -12.79 5.29
C ALA A 47 9.17 -13.73 6.48
N ALA A 48 8.77 -13.31 7.69
CA ALA A 48 8.90 -14.15 8.88
C ALA A 48 8.12 -15.48 8.79
N VAL A 49 6.90 -15.46 8.25
CA VAL A 49 6.08 -16.68 8.09
C VAL A 49 6.71 -17.65 7.07
N VAL A 50 7.12 -17.16 5.89
CA VAL A 50 7.72 -18.05 4.87
C VAL A 50 9.09 -18.56 5.29
N ASP A 51 9.89 -17.74 5.98
CA ASP A 51 11.17 -18.18 6.54
C ASP A 51 10.96 -19.24 7.61
N LYS A 52 9.95 -19.07 8.48
CA LYS A 52 9.63 -20.08 9.48
C LYS A 52 9.19 -21.40 8.85
N ILE A 53 8.40 -21.36 7.77
CA ILE A 53 8.02 -22.57 7.02
C ILE A 53 9.25 -23.23 6.40
N ARG A 54 10.18 -22.44 5.81
CA ARG A 54 11.42 -22.94 5.22
C ARG A 54 12.27 -23.65 6.27
N GLU A 55 12.52 -23.01 7.41
CA GLU A 55 13.31 -23.56 8.52
C GLU A 55 12.70 -24.83 9.09
N ASN A 56 11.37 -24.84 9.31
CA ASN A 56 10.68 -26.00 9.84
C ASN A 56 10.78 -27.23 8.91
N ARG A 57 11.00 -27.01 7.61
CA ARG A 57 11.19 -28.08 6.62
C ARG A 57 12.68 -28.38 6.35
N GLY A 58 13.60 -27.66 6.99
CA GLY A 58 15.04 -27.84 6.80
C GLY A 58 15.52 -27.56 5.37
N LEU A 59 14.88 -26.62 4.66
CA LEU A 59 15.18 -26.32 3.25
C LEU A 59 16.12 -25.11 3.15
N ASP A 60 17.09 -25.17 2.24
CA ASP A 60 17.91 -23.99 1.90
C ASP A 60 17.12 -22.98 1.04
N ARG A 61 16.18 -23.48 0.22
CA ARG A 61 15.30 -22.67 -0.65
C ARG A 61 13.88 -23.22 -0.59
N LEU A 62 12.89 -22.33 -0.45
CA LEU A 62 11.48 -22.66 -0.43
C LEU A 62 10.76 -21.94 -1.58
N ASP A 63 10.20 -22.70 -2.51
CA ASP A 63 9.24 -22.19 -3.49
C ASP A 63 7.82 -22.40 -2.93
N ILE A 64 7.08 -21.31 -2.72
CA ILE A 64 5.73 -21.33 -2.13
C ILE A 64 4.85 -20.25 -2.77
N THR A 65 3.55 -20.54 -2.90
CA THR A 65 2.55 -19.59 -3.37
C THR A 65 1.72 -19.08 -2.20
N VAL A 66 1.57 -17.77 -2.10
CA VAL A 66 0.68 -17.11 -1.12
C VAL A 66 -0.61 -16.72 -1.82
N GLY A 67 -1.75 -17.25 -1.36
CA GLY A 67 -3.06 -16.79 -1.80
C GLY A 67 -3.38 -15.47 -1.11
N VAL A 68 -3.70 -14.43 -1.89
CA VAL A 68 -3.99 -13.09 -1.38
C VAL A 68 -5.39 -12.66 -1.81
N ASP A 69 -6.14 -12.05 -0.90
CA ASP A 69 -7.42 -11.41 -1.16
C ASP A 69 -7.53 -10.11 -0.34
N GLY A 70 -8.55 -9.30 -0.62
CA GLY A 70 -8.83 -8.02 0.03
C GLY A 70 -8.87 -6.86 -0.97
N THR A 71 -9.84 -5.96 -0.79
CA THR A 71 -10.04 -4.80 -1.67
C THR A 71 -8.81 -3.90 -1.73
N LEU A 72 -8.13 -3.68 -0.59
CA LEU A 72 -6.91 -2.89 -0.54
C LEU A 72 -5.79 -3.49 -1.40
N TYR A 73 -5.54 -4.79 -1.29
CA TYR A 73 -4.52 -5.48 -2.08
C TYR A 73 -4.83 -5.49 -3.58
N LYS A 74 -6.12 -5.45 -3.95
CA LYS A 74 -6.59 -5.45 -5.34
C LYS A 74 -6.63 -4.08 -5.99
N LEU A 75 -6.95 -3.03 -5.23
CA LEU A 75 -7.31 -1.71 -5.77
C LEU A 75 -6.28 -0.62 -5.49
N HIS A 76 -5.37 -0.82 -4.52
CA HIS A 76 -4.38 0.20 -4.18
C HIS A 76 -3.31 0.29 -5.29
N PRO A 77 -3.05 1.49 -5.85
CA PRO A 77 -1.94 1.68 -6.79
C PRO A 77 -0.60 1.48 -6.07
N GLN A 78 0.39 0.86 -6.72
CA GLN A 78 1.69 0.53 -6.10
C GLN A 78 2.40 1.73 -5.47
#